data_AF-A0A2P7U1R9-F1
#
_entry.id   AF-A0A2P7U1R9-F1
#
_cell.length_a   1.000
_cell.length_b   1.000
_cell.length_c   1.000
_cell.angle_alpha   90.00
_cell.angle_beta   90.00
_cell.angle_gamma   90.00
#
_symmetry.space_group_name_H-M   'P 1'
#
loop_
_entity.id
_entity.type
_entity.pdbx_description
1 polymer ?
#
loop_
_entity_poly.entity_id
_entity_poly.type
_entity_poly.pdbx_seq_one_letter_code
_entity_poly.pdbx_strand_id
1 'polypeptide(L)'
;METLKERLMVKIEDAERQKQDWHRAEIVAAVRKRGKTITALSIESGLSANTLKSALQFKYPKGERIISDFLGIPPQEIWPSRYPKQV
;
A
#
# COMPACT_ATOMS: atom_id res chain seq x y z
N MET A 1 4.37 -33.79 4.59
CA MET A 1 2.89 -33.73 4.53
C MET A 1 2.48 -32.50 5.32
N GLU A 2 2.18 -31.41 4.62
CA GLU A 2 1.70 -30.17 5.24
C GLU A 2 0.30 -30.42 5.82
N THR A 3 0.09 -30.08 7.10
CA THR A 3 -1.13 -30.47 7.81
C THR A 3 -2.30 -29.52 7.53
N LEU A 4 -3.54 -30.02 7.59
CA LEU A 4 -4.76 -29.21 7.46
C LEU A 4 -4.80 -28.03 8.45
N LYS A 5 -4.23 -28.22 9.65
CA LYS A 5 -4.10 -27.19 10.68
C LYS A 5 -3.15 -26.06 10.24
N GLU A 6 -2.05 -26.41 9.59
CA GLU A 6 -1.04 -25.46 9.08
C GLU A 6 -1.61 -24.62 7.93
N ARG A 7 -2.31 -25.26 6.99
CA ARG A 7 -3.02 -24.55 5.91
C ARG A 7 -4.12 -23.62 6.43
N LEU A 8 -4.80 -24.00 7.51
CA LEU A 8 -5.84 -23.17 8.13
C LEU A 8 -5.22 -21.95 8.83
N MET A 9 -4.10 -22.13 9.56
CA MET A 9 -3.38 -21.03 10.21
C MET A 9 -2.90 -19.99 9.20
N VAL A 10 -2.25 -20.43 8.11
CA VAL A 10 -1.74 -19.53 7.05
C VAL A 10 -2.88 -18.72 6.44
N LYS A 11 -4.03 -19.35 6.15
CA LYS A 11 -5.21 -18.64 5.62
C LYS A 11 -5.77 -17.58 6.58
N ILE A 12 -5.73 -17.84 7.88
CA ILE A 12 -6.21 -16.89 8.90
C ILE A 12 -5.25 -15.69 8.98
N GLU A 13 -3.94 -15.94 9.04
CA GLU A 13 -2.92 -14.87 9.08
C GLU A 13 -2.95 -14.00 7.83
N ASP A 14 -3.11 -14.59 6.65
CA ASP A 14 -3.24 -13.85 5.38
C ASP A 14 -4.51 -12.99 5.35
N ALA A 15 -5.63 -13.48 5.90
CA ALA A 15 -6.88 -12.73 5.97
C ALA A 15 -6.81 -11.55 6.96
N GLU A 16 -6.06 -11.70 8.05
CA GLU A 16 -5.81 -10.62 9.00
C GLU A 16 -4.87 -9.55 8.42
N ARG A 17 -3.82 -9.96 7.71
CA ARG A 17 -2.94 -9.04 6.96
C ARG A 17 -3.70 -8.20 5.94
N GLN A 18 -4.68 -8.78 5.25
CA GLN A 18 -5.52 -8.07 4.28
C GLN A 18 -6.39 -6.96 4.91
N LYS A 19 -6.56 -6.92 6.23
CA LYS A 19 -7.32 -5.88 6.93
C LYS A 19 -6.47 -4.73 7.44
N GLN A 20 -5.14 -4.85 7.39
CA GLN A 20 -4.23 -3.86 7.93
C GLN A 20 -3.63 -2.99 6.83
N ASP A 21 -3.61 -1.68 7.07
CA ASP A 21 -2.87 -0.75 6.21
C ASP A 21 -1.38 -1.11 6.19
N TRP A 22 -0.77 -1.07 5.00
CA TRP A 22 0.66 -1.30 4.86
C TRP A 22 1.45 -0.36 5.74
N HIS A 23 2.55 -0.86 6.29
CA HIS A 23 3.42 0.01 7.05
C HIS A 23 4.09 1.02 6.11
N ARG A 24 4.28 2.27 6.56
CA ARG A 24 4.88 3.34 5.74
C ARG A 24 6.22 2.92 5.14
N ALA A 25 7.02 2.18 5.90
CA ALA A 25 8.31 1.67 5.46
C ALA A 25 8.18 0.62 4.34
N GLU A 26 7.14 -0.22 4.37
CA GLU A 26 6.88 -1.22 3.33
C GLU A 26 6.49 -0.55 2.02
N ILE A 27 5.64 0.49 2.06
CA ILE A 27 5.28 1.27 0.88
C ILE A 27 6.53 1.91 0.27
N VAL A 28 7.37 2.54 1.10
CA VAL A 28 8.64 3.15 0.65
C VAL A 28 9.59 2.08 0.10
N ALA A 29 9.70 0.93 0.74
CA ALA A 29 10.53 -0.18 0.29
C ALA A 29 10.03 -0.76 -1.05
N ALA A 30 8.72 -0.94 -1.22
CA ALA A 30 8.11 -1.41 -2.46
C ALA A 30 8.38 -0.45 -3.62
N VAL A 31 8.23 0.86 -3.38
CA VAL A 31 8.54 1.90 -4.38
C VAL A 31 10.03 1.87 -4.74
N ARG A 32 10.91 1.74 -3.74
CA ARG A 32 12.36 1.61 -3.95
C ARG A 32 12.76 0.32 -4.68
N LYS A 33 12.09 -0.80 -4.41
CA LYS A 33 12.29 -2.07 -5.12
C LYS A 33 11.96 -1.94 -6.62
N ARG A 34 11.03 -1.05 -6.98
CA ARG A 34 10.74 -0.70 -8.39
C ARG A 34 11.64 0.41 -8.96
N GLY A 35 12.69 0.80 -8.24
CA GLY A 35 13.71 1.73 -8.72
C GLY A 35 13.36 3.22 -8.61
N LYS A 36 12.26 3.59 -7.93
CA LYS A 36 11.92 5.00 -7.69
C LYS A 36 11.93 5.36 -6.21
N THR A 37 11.90 6.65 -5.93
CA THR A 37 11.65 7.18 -4.58
C THR A 37 10.30 7.87 -4.55
N ILE A 38 9.69 7.99 -3.37
CA ILE A 38 8.43 8.74 -3.20
C ILE A 38 8.60 10.19 -3.67
N THR A 39 9.76 10.80 -3.41
CA THR A 39 10.06 12.16 -3.87
C THR A 39 10.09 12.24 -5.40
N ALA A 40 10.78 11.31 -6.06
CA ALA A 40 10.85 11.26 -7.53
C ALA A 40 9.46 11.05 -8.14
N LEU A 41 8.66 10.15 -7.56
CA LEU A 41 7.28 9.91 -7.98
C LEU A 41 6.39 11.16 -7.81
N SER A 42 6.62 11.95 -6.75
CA SER A 42 5.94 13.22 -6.54
C SER A 42 6.22 14.22 -7.67
N ILE A 43 7.50 14.38 -8.03
CA ILE A 43 7.95 15.29 -9.08
C ILE A 43 7.42 14.87 -10.45
N GLU A 44 7.51 13.58 -10.77
CA GLU A 44 7.01 13.01 -12.02
C GLU A 44 5.49 13.17 -12.17
N SER A 45 4.77 13.16 -11.04
CA SER A 45 3.33 13.41 -11.00
C SER A 45 2.95 14.91 -11.02
N GLY A 46 3.93 15.81 -11.19
CA GLY A 46 3.73 17.26 -11.20
C GLY A 46 3.41 17.87 -9.84
N LEU A 47 3.75 17.17 -8.75
CA LEU A 47 3.56 17.64 -7.37
C LEU A 47 4.88 18.11 -6.77
N SER A 48 4.80 18.91 -5.70
CA SER A 48 6.01 19.29 -4.95
C SER A 48 6.66 18.04 -4.34
N ALA A 49 7.99 18.04 -4.19
CA ALA A 49 8.77 16.92 -3.68
C ALA A 49 8.26 16.31 -2.35
N ASN A 50 7.59 17.11 -1.50
CA ASN A 50 7.07 16.66 -0.22
C ASN A 50 5.57 16.33 -0.23
N THR A 51 4.81 16.73 -1.25
CA THR A 51 3.35 16.54 -1.27
C THR A 51 2.97 15.06 -1.19
N LEU A 52 3.68 14.18 -1.91
CA LEU A 52 3.35 12.76 -1.91
C LEU A 52 3.71 12.04 -0.60
N LYS A 53 4.62 12.62 0.22
CA LYS A 53 4.93 12.07 1.55
C LYS A 53 3.72 12.17 2.50
N SER A 54 2.89 13.20 2.32
CA SER A 54 1.65 13.36 3.10
C SER A 54 0.67 12.21 2.88
N ALA A 55 0.70 11.53 1.72
CA ALA A 55 -0.16 10.37 1.44
C ALA A 55 0.15 9.18 2.37
N LEU A 56 1.41 9.04 2.82
CA LEU A 56 1.82 7.99 3.75
C LEU A 56 1.29 8.26 5.18
N GLN A 57 0.95 9.51 5.49
CA GLN A 57 0.54 9.92 6.83
C GLN A 57 -0.97 10.13 6.95
N PHE A 58 -1.57 10.81 5.99
CA PHE A 58 -2.96 11.25 6.00
C PHE A 58 -3.72 10.73 4.79
N LYS A 59 -5.05 10.64 4.89
CA LYS A 59 -5.92 10.25 3.76
C LYS A 59 -5.78 11.28 2.64
N TYR A 60 -5.13 10.89 1.56
CA TYR A 60 -4.90 11.74 0.39
C TYR A 60 -5.16 10.94 -0.88
N PRO A 61 -6.44 10.82 -1.31
CA PRO A 61 -6.83 9.88 -2.36
C PRO A 61 -6.06 10.05 -3.68
N LYS A 62 -5.69 11.29 -4.04
CA LYS A 62 -4.89 11.56 -5.24
C LYS A 62 -3.46 11.00 -5.12
N GLY A 63 -2.81 11.19 -3.97
CA GLY A 63 -1.47 10.67 -3.73
C GLY A 63 -1.44 9.16 -3.53
N GLU A 64 -2.44 8.62 -2.85
CA GLU A 64 -2.64 7.18 -2.71
C GLU A 64 -2.78 6.52 -4.09
N ARG A 65 -3.56 7.13 -4.98
CA ARG A 65 -3.73 6.63 -6.35
C ARG A 65 -2.44 6.66 -7.17
N ILE A 66 -1.65 7.72 -7.06
CA ILE A 66 -0.34 7.81 -7.72
C ILE A 66 0.58 6.67 -7.26
N ILE A 67 0.62 6.39 -5.95
CA ILE A 67 1.44 5.32 -5.38
C ILE A 67 0.90 3.94 -5.80
N SER A 68 -0.43 3.75 -5.74
CA SER A 68 -1.10 2.50 -6.08
C SER A 68 -0.91 2.17 -7.57
N ASP A 69 -1.05 3.16 -8.45
CA ASP A 69 -0.84 3.04 -9.89
C ASP A 69 0.62 2.70 -10.21
N PHE A 70 1.58 3.34 -9.52
CA PHE A 70 3.00 3.01 -9.66
C PHE A 70 3.33 1.59 -9.18
N LEU A 71 2.66 1.13 -8.11
CA LEU A 71 2.77 -0.21 -7.58
C LEU A 71 1.89 -1.23 -8.33
N GLY A 72 1.03 -0.81 -9.25
CA GLY A 72 0.09 -1.70 -9.95
C GLY A 72 -0.81 -2.51 -9.01
N ILE A 73 -1.05 -1.99 -7.81
CA ILE A 73 -1.85 -2.61 -6.76
C ILE A 73 -3.00 -1.65 -6.47
N PRO A 74 -4.25 -2.10 -6.27
CA PRO A 74 -5.34 -1.22 -5.89
C PRO A 74 -5.06 -0.47 -4.56
N PRO A 75 -5.44 0.81 -4.42
CA PRO A 75 -5.20 1.55 -3.17
C PRO A 75 -5.91 0.92 -1.97
N GLN A 76 -6.98 0.14 -2.19
CA GLN A 76 -7.68 -0.62 -1.15
C GLN A 76 -6.86 -1.77 -0.58
N GLU A 77 -5.89 -2.31 -1.31
CA GLU A 77 -5.00 -3.36 -0.80
C GLU A 77 -3.85 -2.78 0.03
N ILE A 78 -3.44 -1.54 -0.28
CA ILE A 78 -2.40 -0.82 0.48
C ILE A 78 -2.99 -0.18 1.73
N TRP A 79 -4.20 0.37 1.63
CA TRP A 79 -4.91 1.04 2.72
C TRP A 79 -6.35 0.51 2.89
N PRO A 80 -6.54 -0.77 3.25
CA PRO A 80 -7.86 -1.36 3.48
C PRO A 80 -8.72 -0.56 4.48
N SER A 81 -8.13 0.06 5.50
CA SER A 81 -8.85 0.88 6.48
C SER A 81 -9.46 2.14 5.87
N ARG A 82 -8.85 2.68 4.80
CA ARG A 82 -9.29 3.94 4.16
C ARG A 82 -10.40 3.75 3.13
N TYR A 83 -10.57 2.54 2.64
CA TYR A 83 -11.51 2.15 1.58
C TYR A 83 -12.42 1.02 2.06
N PRO A 84 -13.48 1.34 2.83
CA PRO A 84 -14.46 0.33 3.20
C PRO A 84 -15.10 -0.23 1.92
N LYS A 85 -15.12 -1.57 1.78
CA LYS A 85 -15.93 -2.23 0.77
C LYS A 85 -17.39 -1.87 1.08
N GLN A 86 -18.00 -1.04 0.24
CA GLN A 86 -19.45 -0.83 0.31
C GLN A 86 -20.10 -2.17 0.00
N VAL A 87 -20.84 -2.66 0.99
CA VAL A 87 -21.73 -3.82 0.90
C VAL A 87 -22.94 -3.51 0.04
#